data_AF-A0A8E2JNM5-F1
#
_entry.id   AF-A0A8E2JNM5-F1
#
_cell.length_a   1.000
_cell.length_b   1.000
_cell.length_c   1.000
_cell.angle_alpha   90.00
_cell.angle_beta   90.00
_cell.angle_gamma   90.00
#
_symmetry.space_group_name_H-M   'P 1'
#
loop_
_entity.id
_entity.type
_entity.pdbx_description
1 polymer ?
#
loop_
_entity_poly.entity_id
_entity_poly.type
_entity_poly.pdbx_seq_one_letter_code
_entity_poly.pdbx_strand_id
1 'polypeptide(L)'
;MEFRLHDKFDGFVALSYMWGLQKPLMLLSTNLAELEEEGGLSPFDPRIPRTIKDSMILCERLGEDYLWVDSLCIMQKTPEASDQIKRMDSIYQSAKFTIVAAYGTDSEAGLPGVKPGSRVLEQRMADVRGLKLANVLPQFTYTVDNSLWNTRGWT
;
A
#
# COMPACT_ATOMS: atom_id res chain seq x y z
N MET A 1 4.98 -0.30 28.42
CA MET A 1 4.90 -0.90 27.07
C MET A 1 6.34 -1.06 26.63
N GLU A 2 6.85 -2.29 26.61
CA GLU A 2 8.27 -2.58 26.44
C GLU A 2 8.76 -2.11 25.06
N PHE A 3 9.77 -1.25 25.06
CA PHE A 3 10.55 -0.92 23.88
C PHE A 3 11.32 -2.18 23.48
N ARG A 4 10.90 -2.84 22.39
CA ARG A 4 11.68 -3.91 21.79
C ARG A 4 12.94 -3.29 21.20
N LEU A 5 14.07 -3.50 21.87
CA LEU A 5 15.39 -3.35 21.29
C LEU A 5 15.56 -4.42 20.18
N HIS A 6 15.13 -4.12 18.95
CA HIS A 6 15.60 -4.84 17.77
C HIS A 6 16.68 -4.00 17.09
N ASP A 7 17.91 -4.12 17.59
CA ASP A 7 19.10 -3.51 16.98
C ASP A 7 19.64 -4.39 15.82
N LYS A 8 18.72 -4.93 15.03
CA LYS A 8 19.02 -5.72 13.83
C LYS A 8 17.95 -5.43 12.79
N PHE A 9 18.35 -4.79 11.69
CA PHE A 9 17.50 -4.61 10.53
C PHE A 9 17.08 -5.99 10.00
N ASP A 10 15.80 -6.32 10.15
CA ASP A 10 15.25 -7.63 9.77
C ASP A 10 14.69 -7.64 8.34
N GLY A 11 14.80 -6.53 7.61
CA GLY A 11 14.26 -6.36 6.26
C GLY A 11 13.12 -5.35 6.22
N PHE A 12 12.43 -5.28 5.08
CA PHE A 12 11.31 -4.38 4.86
C PHE A 12 10.18 -5.06 4.10
N VAL A 13 8.98 -4.51 4.26
CA VAL A 13 7.79 -4.83 3.47
C VAL A 13 7.70 -3.82 2.33
N ALA A 14 7.38 -4.24 1.11
CA ALA A 14 7.16 -3.31 0.01
C ALA A 14 5.66 -3.02 -0.20
N LEU A 15 5.32 -1.81 -0.62
CA LEU A 15 3.97 -1.47 -1.06
C LEU A 15 3.91 -1.32 -2.59
N SER A 16 3.07 -2.12 -3.24
CA SER A 16 2.67 -1.93 -4.63
C SER A 16 1.25 -1.37 -4.71
N TYR A 17 1.10 -0.18 -5.28
CA TYR A 17 -0.15 0.57 -5.34
C TYR A 17 -0.16 1.49 -6.56
N MET A 18 -1.32 2.05 -6.87
CA MET A 18 -1.44 3.07 -7.91
C MET A 18 -1.35 4.46 -7.32
N TRP A 19 -0.56 5.33 -7.95
CA TRP A 19 -0.49 6.74 -7.55
C TRP A 19 -1.77 7.49 -7.92
N GLY A 20 -2.34 7.19 -9.08
CA GLY A 20 -3.46 7.92 -9.68
C GLY A 20 -3.01 9.11 -10.51
N LEU A 21 -3.96 10.02 -10.80
CA LEU A 21 -3.68 11.27 -11.55
C LEU A 21 -2.98 12.32 -10.67
N GLN A 22 -3.32 12.36 -9.39
CA GLN A 22 -2.67 13.24 -8.42
C GLN A 22 -1.45 12.54 -7.84
N LYS A 23 -0.31 13.22 -7.83
CA LYS A 23 0.91 12.64 -7.27
C LYS A 23 0.82 12.62 -5.74
N PRO A 24 1.14 11.48 -5.10
CA PRO A 24 1.18 11.40 -3.64
C PRO A 24 2.32 12.26 -3.08
N LEU A 25 2.43 12.33 -1.75
CA LEU A 25 3.65 12.83 -1.11
C LEU A 25 4.87 12.10 -1.69
N MET A 26 5.81 12.89 -2.20
CA MET A 26 7.04 12.42 -2.81
C MET A 26 8.24 12.90 -2.00
N LEU A 27 9.25 12.04 -1.89
CA LEU A 27 10.56 12.41 -1.39
C LEU A 27 11.25 13.31 -2.42
N LEU A 28 11.58 14.52 -1.98
CA LEU A 28 12.29 15.53 -2.73
C LEU A 28 13.47 16.01 -1.90
N SER A 29 14.51 16.53 -2.54
CA SER A 29 15.65 17.13 -1.82
C SER A 29 15.22 18.24 -0.85
N THR A 30 14.11 18.92 -1.13
CA THR A 30 13.58 20.03 -0.34
C THR A 30 12.82 19.61 0.92
N ASN A 31 12.32 18.36 0.98
CA ASN A 31 11.55 17.87 2.13
C ASN A 31 12.22 16.68 2.83
N LEU A 32 13.37 16.20 2.35
CA LEU A 32 14.13 15.09 2.95
C LEU A 32 14.35 15.30 4.46
N ALA A 33 14.90 16.44 4.85
CA ALA A 33 15.20 16.74 6.25
C ALA A 33 13.94 16.70 7.14
N GLU A 34 12.80 17.19 6.65
CA GLU A 34 11.52 17.15 7.36
C GLU A 34 10.99 15.71 7.49
N LEU A 35 11.13 14.90 6.44
CA LEU A 35 10.63 13.52 6.43
C LEU A 35 11.50 12.55 7.24
N GLU A 36 12.78 12.86 7.44
CA GLU A 36 13.71 12.07 8.27
C GLU A 36 13.58 12.36 9.77
N GLU A 37 12.94 13.46 10.16
CA GLU A 37 12.69 13.78 11.57
C GLU A 37 11.74 12.76 12.22
N GLU A 38 11.90 12.55 13.53
CA GLU A 38 10.99 11.71 14.30
C GLU A 38 9.55 12.24 14.19
N GLY A 39 8.65 11.41 13.64
CA GLY A 39 7.28 11.82 13.37
C GLY A 39 7.06 12.55 12.04
N GLY A 40 8.09 12.72 11.20
CA GLY A 40 8.00 13.32 9.86
C GLY A 40 7.05 12.56 8.91
N LEU A 41 6.80 11.28 9.20
CA LEU A 41 5.79 10.44 8.52
C LEU A 41 4.59 10.10 9.44
N SER A 42 4.11 11.07 10.22
CA SER A 42 2.96 10.87 11.09
C SER A 42 1.71 10.42 10.32
N PRO A 43 0.96 9.40 10.81
CA PRO A 43 -0.28 8.96 10.16
C PRO A 43 -1.38 10.03 10.15
N PHE A 44 -1.20 11.12 10.91
CA PHE A 44 -2.11 12.27 10.92
C PHE A 44 -1.76 13.32 9.86
N ASP A 45 -0.62 13.21 9.18
CA ASP A 45 -0.23 14.14 8.11
C ASP A 45 -1.19 14.00 6.92
N PRO A 46 -1.95 15.05 6.54
CA PRO A 46 -2.89 14.97 5.41
C PRO A 46 -2.20 14.79 4.05
N ARG A 47 -0.90 15.05 3.93
CA ARG A 47 -0.14 14.85 2.69
C ARG A 47 0.09 13.38 2.38
N ILE A 48 0.11 12.53 3.41
CA ILE A 48 0.31 11.08 3.25
C ILE A 48 -1.02 10.46 2.78
N PRO A 49 -1.04 9.78 1.63
CA PRO A 49 -2.26 9.19 1.10
C PRO A 49 -2.84 8.07 1.95
N ARG A 50 -4.15 7.86 1.83
CA ARG A 50 -4.87 6.82 2.59
C ARG A 50 -4.32 5.42 2.37
N THR A 51 -3.95 5.04 1.14
CA THR A 51 -3.38 3.72 0.84
C THR A 51 -2.06 3.51 1.58
N ILE A 52 -1.21 4.54 1.66
CA ILE A 52 0.05 4.47 2.40
C ILE A 52 -0.23 4.38 3.91
N LYS A 53 -1.13 5.22 4.45
CA LYS A 53 -1.53 5.16 5.87
C LYS A 53 -2.08 3.79 6.27
N ASP A 54 -2.97 3.23 5.47
CA ASP A 54 -3.54 1.91 5.73
C ASP A 54 -2.46 0.83 5.62
N SER A 55 -1.49 0.98 4.73
CA SER A 55 -0.35 0.06 4.61
C SER A 55 0.58 0.14 5.81
N MET A 56 0.84 1.33 6.37
CA MET A 56 1.61 1.50 7.60
C MET A 56 0.93 0.78 8.77
N ILE A 57 -0.39 0.95 8.93
CA ILE A 57 -1.19 0.26 9.96
C ILE A 57 -1.14 -1.27 9.75
N LEU A 58 -1.24 -1.73 8.50
CA LEU A 58 -1.16 -3.15 8.19
C LEU A 58 0.24 -3.71 8.51
N CYS A 59 1.30 -3.00 8.13
CA CYS A 59 2.69 -3.34 8.41
C CYS A 59 2.92 -3.51 9.92
N GLU A 60 2.51 -2.52 10.72
CA GLU A 60 2.60 -2.57 12.18
C GLU A 60 1.84 -3.78 12.76
N ARG A 61 0.61 -4.04 12.28
CA ARG A 61 -0.20 -5.19 12.73
C ARG A 61 0.37 -6.55 12.36
N LEU A 62 1.16 -6.61 11.29
CA LEU A 62 1.89 -7.81 10.87
C LEU A 62 3.20 -7.98 11.65
N GLY A 63 3.56 -7.02 12.52
CA GLY A 63 4.76 -7.05 13.34
C GLY A 63 6.02 -6.62 12.58
N GLU A 64 5.86 -5.82 11.52
CA GLU A 64 6.94 -5.35 10.66
C GLU A 64 7.20 -3.85 10.89
N ASP A 65 8.47 -3.49 11.08
CA ASP A 65 8.87 -2.13 11.47
C ASP A 65 9.15 -1.21 10.26
N TYR A 66 9.43 -1.78 9.09
CA TYR A 66 9.85 -1.03 7.91
C TYR A 66 8.95 -1.29 6.71
N LEU A 67 8.37 -0.22 6.18
CA LEU A 67 7.58 -0.22 4.95
C LEU A 67 8.29 0.63 3.89
N TRP A 68 8.63 0.00 2.76
CA TRP A 68 9.13 0.68 1.59
C TRP A 68 7.97 1.14 0.70
N VAL A 69 7.98 2.43 0.36
CA VAL A 69 7.00 3.07 -0.51
C VAL A 69 7.76 3.84 -1.58
N ASP A 70 7.52 3.52 -2.84
CA ASP A 70 8.24 4.09 -3.99
C ASP A 70 8.33 5.63 -3.98
N SER A 71 7.23 6.32 -3.66
CA SER A 71 7.16 7.77 -3.65
C SER A 71 7.96 8.38 -2.50
N LEU A 72 8.15 7.66 -1.40
CA LEU A 72 8.83 8.14 -0.18
C LEU A 72 10.27 7.62 -0.03
N CYS A 73 10.62 6.52 -0.69
CA CYS A 73 11.93 5.89 -0.56
C CYS A 73 12.83 6.12 -1.80
N ILE A 74 12.28 6.61 -2.91
CA ILE A 74 13.05 7.03 -4.08
C ILE A 74 13.05 8.56 -4.12
N MET A 75 14.23 9.18 -4.17
CA MET A 75 14.36 10.62 -4.33
C MET A 75 13.86 11.05 -5.72
N GLN A 76 12.69 11.68 -5.75
CA GLN A 76 11.99 12.00 -6.99
C GLN A 76 12.55 13.25 -7.68
N LYS A 77 12.27 13.39 -8.98
CA LYS A 77 12.71 14.51 -9.83
C LYS A 77 14.24 14.66 -9.91
N THR A 78 14.96 13.56 -9.72
CA THR A 78 16.41 13.48 -9.86
C THR A 78 16.78 12.52 -11.00
N PRO A 79 17.97 12.63 -11.62
CA PRO A 79 18.45 11.64 -12.58
C PRO A 79 18.51 10.21 -12.00
N GLU A 80 18.86 10.10 -10.72
CA GLU A 80 19.01 8.83 -9.99
C GLU A 80 17.69 8.08 -9.83
N ALA A 81 16.55 8.79 -9.86
CA ALA A 81 15.22 8.17 -9.80
C ALA A 81 15.02 7.15 -10.93
N SER A 82 15.52 7.44 -12.14
CA SER A 82 15.41 6.52 -13.27
C SER A 82 16.17 5.22 -13.03
N ASP A 83 17.33 5.29 -12.37
CA ASP A 83 18.14 4.12 -12.09
C ASP A 83 17.56 3.25 -10.97
N GLN A 84 16.92 3.88 -9.98
CA GLN A 84 16.15 3.13 -8.97
C GLN A 84 14.92 2.44 -9.58
N ILE A 85 14.22 3.11 -10.50
CA ILE A 85 13.08 2.51 -11.23
C ILE A 85 13.52 1.30 -12.05
N LYS A 86 14.73 1.32 -12.64
CA LYS A 86 15.28 0.16 -13.37
C LYS A 86 15.62 -1.03 -12.46
N ARG A 87 15.75 -0.81 -11.15
CA ARG A 87 16.10 -1.83 -10.14
C ARG A 87 14.89 -2.24 -9.29
N MET A 88 13.69 -1.90 -9.74
CA MET A 88 12.45 -2.18 -9.02
C MET A 88 12.26 -3.68 -8.76
N ASP A 89 12.68 -4.52 -9.70
CA ASP A 89 12.73 -5.97 -9.57
C ASP A 89 13.56 -6.42 -8.36
N SER A 90 14.75 -5.85 -8.20
CA SER A 90 15.68 -6.16 -7.11
C SER A 90 15.13 -5.70 -5.75
N ILE A 91 14.44 -4.55 -5.72
CA ILE A 91 13.79 -4.02 -4.51
C ILE A 91 12.67 -4.97 -4.07
N TYR A 92 11.75 -5.33 -4.96
CA TYR A 92 10.65 -6.24 -4.63
C TYR A 92 11.15 -7.65 -4.29
N GLN A 93 12.21 -8.14 -4.94
CA GLN A 93 12.83 -9.42 -4.60
C GLN A 93 13.46 -9.42 -3.20
N SER A 94 13.94 -8.26 -2.73
CA SER A 94 14.58 -8.12 -1.43
C SER A 94 13.60 -7.86 -0.27
N ALA A 95 12.34 -7.53 -0.59
CA ALA A 95 11.30 -7.36 0.42
C ALA A 95 10.92 -8.71 1.04
N LYS A 96 10.57 -8.71 2.33
CA LYS A 96 10.03 -9.90 3.00
C LYS A 96 8.77 -10.40 2.32
N PHE A 97 7.90 -9.46 1.97
CA PHE A 97 6.69 -9.64 1.17
C PHE A 97 6.23 -8.28 0.64
N THR A 98 5.29 -8.32 -0.30
CA THR A 98 4.70 -7.12 -0.91
C THR A 98 3.23 -7.01 -0.54
N ILE A 99 2.84 -5.88 0.04
CA ILE A 99 1.44 -5.48 0.17
C ILE A 99 0.98 -4.97 -1.19
N VAL A 100 -0.04 -5.62 -1.74
CA VAL A 100 -0.64 -5.27 -3.03
C VAL A 100 -1.96 -4.55 -2.81
N ALA A 101 -2.00 -3.25 -3.11
CA ALA A 101 -3.21 -2.44 -3.11
C ALA A 101 -3.93 -2.56 -4.47
N ALA A 102 -4.48 -3.74 -4.76
CA ALA A 102 -5.22 -4.00 -6.01
C ALA A 102 -6.61 -3.33 -6.06
N TYR A 103 -7.08 -2.78 -4.93
CA TYR A 103 -8.35 -2.08 -4.84
C TYR A 103 -8.19 -0.59 -5.14
N GLY A 104 -9.08 -0.05 -5.97
CA GLY A 104 -9.14 1.37 -6.32
C GLY A 104 -8.24 1.75 -7.48
N THR A 105 -8.14 3.05 -7.75
CA THR A 105 -7.51 3.61 -8.96
C THR A 105 -6.38 4.59 -8.68
N ASP A 106 -6.13 4.89 -7.41
CA ASP A 106 -5.22 5.92 -6.95
C ASP A 106 -4.75 5.67 -5.51
N SER A 107 -3.89 6.57 -5.03
CA SER A 107 -3.25 6.48 -3.72
C SER A 107 -4.18 6.79 -2.54
N GLU A 108 -5.40 7.27 -2.80
CA GLU A 108 -6.41 7.59 -1.78
C GLU A 108 -7.45 6.48 -1.58
N ALA A 109 -7.40 5.41 -2.40
CA ALA A 109 -8.32 4.28 -2.31
C ALA A 109 -8.34 3.59 -0.94
N GLY A 110 -7.20 3.54 -0.25
CA GLY A 110 -7.05 2.81 1.02
C GLY A 110 -6.98 1.29 0.84
N LEU A 111 -6.91 0.59 1.97
CA LEU A 111 -6.95 -0.87 2.03
C LEU A 111 -8.22 -1.34 2.76
N PRO A 112 -9.27 -1.76 2.03
CA PRO A 112 -10.51 -2.24 2.63
C PRO A 112 -10.31 -3.43 3.60
N GLY A 113 -10.68 -3.23 4.87
CA GLY A 113 -10.57 -4.21 5.94
C GLY A 113 -9.42 -3.96 6.91
N VAL A 114 -8.50 -3.03 6.61
CA VAL A 114 -7.49 -2.59 7.59
C VAL A 114 -8.16 -1.80 8.72
N LYS A 115 -9.07 -0.88 8.39
CA LYS A 115 -9.84 -0.12 9.39
C LYS A 115 -11.22 -0.74 9.57
N PRO A 116 -11.77 -0.78 10.79
CA PRO A 116 -13.16 -1.20 11.00
C PRO A 116 -14.12 -0.41 10.10
N GLY A 117 -15.00 -1.12 9.40
CA GLY A 117 -15.96 -0.51 8.47
C GLY A 117 -15.40 -0.03 7.13
N SER A 118 -14.09 -0.15 6.85
CA SER A 118 -13.54 0.27 5.54
C SER A 118 -13.80 -0.73 4.41
N ARG A 119 -14.22 -1.96 4.73
CA ARG A 119 -14.67 -2.95 3.75
C ARG A 119 -16.19 -2.97 3.69
N VAL A 120 -16.72 -2.67 2.51
CA VAL A 120 -18.13 -2.86 2.18
C VAL A 120 -18.27 -4.15 1.38
N LEU A 121 -19.04 -5.09 1.89
CA LEU A 121 -19.35 -6.34 1.20
C LEU A 121 -20.85 -6.36 0.87
N GLU A 122 -21.19 -6.11 -0.38
CA GLU A 122 -22.57 -6.23 -0.86
C GLU A 122 -22.80 -7.61 -1.48
N GLN A 123 -23.28 -8.55 -0.65
CA GLN A 123 -23.80 -9.82 -1.16
C GLN A 123 -25.31 -9.69 -1.35
N ARG A 124 -25.75 -9.74 -2.61
CA ARG A 124 -27.17 -9.70 -2.97
C ARG A 124 -27.78 -11.07 -2.70
N MET A 125 -28.87 -11.07 -1.94
CA MET A 125 -29.65 -12.27 -1.63
C MET A 125 -31.08 -12.11 -2.12
N ALA A 126 -31.69 -13.22 -2.54
CA ALA A 126 -33.09 -13.30 -2.93
C ALA A 126 -33.74 -14.56 -2.33
N ASP A 127 -34.99 -14.45 -1.92
CA ASP A 127 -35.82 -15.61 -1.61
C ASP A 127 -36.60 -16.01 -2.87
N VAL A 128 -36.43 -17.26 -3.29
CA VAL A 128 -37.16 -17.84 -4.42
C VAL A 128 -37.83 -19.12 -3.94
N ARG A 129 -39.14 -19.03 -3.67
CA ARG A 129 -39.96 -20.17 -3.23
C ARG A 129 -39.43 -20.84 -1.94
N GLY A 130 -38.95 -20.05 -0.98
CA GLY A 130 -38.37 -20.55 0.26
C GLY A 130 -36.90 -20.98 0.16
N LEU A 131 -36.27 -20.84 -1.00
CA LEU A 131 -34.83 -21.00 -1.17
C LEU A 131 -34.15 -19.63 -1.10
N LYS A 132 -33.19 -19.49 -0.17
CA LYS A 132 -32.31 -18.32 -0.11
C LYS A 132 -31.18 -18.49 -1.13
N LEU A 133 -31.21 -17.69 -2.18
CA LEU A 133 -30.16 -17.60 -3.17
C LEU A 133 -29.29 -16.38 -2.88
N ALA A 134 -27.99 -16.49 -3.08
CA ALA A 134 -27.05 -15.38 -2.96
C ALA A 134 -26.16 -15.35 -4.20
N ASN A 135 -25.78 -14.16 -4.68
CA ASN A 135 -24.73 -14.09 -5.68
C ASN A 135 -23.40 -14.55 -5.06
N VAL A 136 -22.60 -15.24 -5.87
CA VAL A 136 -21.23 -15.60 -5.49
C VAL A 136 -20.40 -14.32 -5.51
N LEU A 137 -19.59 -14.12 -4.47
CA LEU A 137 -18.64 -13.02 -4.46
C LEU A 137 -17.60 -13.24 -5.56
N PRO A 138 -17.10 -12.18 -6.21
CA PRO A 138 -16.06 -12.31 -7.20
C PRO A 138 -14.87 -13.13 -6.65
N GLN A 139 -14.39 -14.07 -7.45
CA GLN A 139 -13.20 -14.84 -7.09
C GLN A 139 -11.98 -13.92 -7.02
N PHE A 140 -11.09 -14.17 -6.07
CA PHE A 140 -9.87 -13.39 -5.86
C PHE A 140 -9.07 -13.19 -7.16
N THR A 141 -8.78 -14.28 -7.88
CA THR A 141 -8.02 -14.23 -9.15
C THR A 141 -8.70 -13.33 -10.16
N TYR A 142 -10.00 -13.51 -10.38
CA TYR A 142 -10.78 -12.65 -11.27
C TYR A 142 -10.70 -11.17 -10.88
N THR A 143 -10.79 -10.84 -9.58
CA THR A 143 -10.71 -9.44 -9.13
C THR A 143 -9.33 -8.81 -9.32
N VAL A 144 -8.26 -9.58 -9.11
CA VAL A 144 -6.89 -9.10 -9.30
C VAL A 144 -6.59 -8.96 -10.79
N ASP A 145 -6.90 -9.98 -11.59
CA ASP A 145 -6.61 -10.03 -13.02
C ASP A 145 -7.26 -8.86 -13.78
N ASN A 146 -8.48 -8.47 -13.37
CA ASN A 146 -9.24 -7.37 -13.97
C ASN A 146 -9.04 -6.02 -13.27
N SER A 147 -8.16 -5.94 -12.27
CA SER A 147 -7.86 -4.67 -11.60
C SER A 147 -7.02 -3.76 -12.50
N LEU A 148 -7.19 -2.45 -12.37
CA LEU A 148 -6.32 -1.49 -13.06
C LEU A 148 -4.86 -1.61 -12.58
N TRP A 149 -4.66 -2.00 -11.33
CA TRP A 149 -3.33 -2.26 -10.78
C TRP A 149 -2.56 -3.29 -11.62
N ASN A 150 -3.23 -4.38 -12.02
CA ASN A 150 -2.64 -5.49 -12.79
C ASN A 150 -2.32 -5.13 -14.27
N THR A 151 -2.66 -3.93 -14.71
CA THR A 151 -2.26 -3.42 -16.04
C THR A 151 -0.88 -2.76 -16.04
N ARG A 152 -0.20 -2.66 -14.89
CA ARG A 152 1.07 -1.96 -14.72
C ARG A 152 2.23 -2.94 -14.56
N GLY A 153 3.39 -2.60 -15.12
CA GLY A 153 4.50 -3.55 -15.30
C GLY A 153 5.41 -3.81 -14.09
N TRP A 154 5.07 -3.35 -12.88
CA TRP A 154 5.97 -3.49 -11.70
C TRP A 154 5.35 -4.26 -10.54
N THR A 155 4.35 -5.08 -10.85
CA THR A 155 3.85 -6.23 -10.08
C THR A 155 3.00 -7.10 -10.97
#